data_AF-A0A3B8PMH5-F1
#
_entry.id   AF-A0A3B8PMH5-F1
#
_cell.length_a   1.000
_cell.length_b   1.000
_cell.length_c   1.000
_cell.angle_alpha   90.00
_cell.angle_beta   90.00
_cell.angle_gamma   90.00
#
_symmetry.space_group_name_H-M   'P 1'
#
loop_
_entity.id
_entity.type
_entity.pdbx_description
1 polymer ?
#
loop_
_entity_poly.entity_id
_entity_poly.type
_entity_poly.pdbx_seq_one_letter_code
_entity_poly.pdbx_strand_id
1 'polypeptide(L)' 'MRPRLRIFTGEEDVATLPEPAVNIPFAEFTQILTDASRTDRTWLQDFAEDEIGVSPDLYEVLSAYRHLRPSA' A
#
# COMPACT_ATOMS: atom_id res chain seq x y z
N MET A 1 -24.69 2.20 -52.15
CA MET A 1 -23.63 1.88 -51.16
C MET A 1 -24.08 2.47 -49.82
N ARG A 2 -24.32 1.65 -48.78
CA ARG A 2 -24.78 2.14 -47.47
C ARG A 2 -23.57 2.26 -46.52
N PRO A 3 -23.19 3.45 -46.06
CA PRO A 3 -22.10 3.60 -45.09
C PRO A 3 -22.52 2.96 -43.77
N ARG A 4 -21.67 2.09 -43.23
CA ARG A 4 -21.93 1.35 -41.98
C ARG A 4 -21.03 1.94 -40.90
N LEU A 5 -21.61 2.76 -40.03
CA LEU A 5 -20.92 3.29 -38.86
C LEU A 5 -20.62 2.13 -37.91
N ARG A 6 -19.34 1.95 -37.55
CA ARG A 6 -18.92 1.05 -36.49
C ARG A 6 -19.06 1.81 -35.16
N ILE A 7 -19.88 1.27 -34.26
CA ILE A 7 -19.98 1.79 -32.90
C ILE A 7 -18.78 1.23 -32.14
N PHE A 8 -17.85 2.11 -31.77
CA PHE A 8 -16.85 1.82 -30.76
C PHE A 8 -17.55 1.94 -29.40
N THR A 9 -17.98 0.82 -28.85
CA THR A 9 -18.24 0.75 -27.41
C THR A 9 -16.87 0.87 -26.76
N GLY A 10 -16.59 2.03 -26.15
CA GLY A 10 -15.44 2.21 -25.28
C GLY A 10 -15.62 1.34 -24.05
N GLU A 11 -15.45 0.02 -24.20
CA GLU A 11 -14.89 -0.79 -23.14
C GLU A 11 -13.40 -0.46 -23.15
N GLU A 12 -13.11 0.77 -22.74
CA GLU A 12 -11.81 1.08 -22.19
C GLU A 12 -11.77 0.21 -20.94
N ASP A 13 -11.15 -0.96 -21.07
CA ASP A 13 -10.42 -1.58 -19.98
C ASP A 13 -9.36 -0.53 -19.62
N VAL A 14 -9.80 0.52 -18.89
CA VAL A 14 -8.91 1.46 -18.22
C VAL A 14 -8.32 0.60 -17.13
N ALA A 15 -7.33 -0.21 -17.52
CA ALA A 15 -6.43 -0.87 -16.61
C ALA A 15 -5.99 0.26 -15.70
N THR A 16 -6.56 0.28 -14.49
CA THR A 16 -6.27 1.28 -13.49
C THR A 16 -4.81 1.02 -13.18
N LEU A 17 -3.92 1.79 -13.83
CA LEU A 17 -2.50 1.64 -13.60
C LEU A 17 -2.32 1.86 -12.09
N PRO A 18 -1.67 0.93 -11.38
CA PRO A 18 -1.46 1.10 -9.95
C PRO A 18 -0.80 2.45 -9.73
N GLU A 19 -1.33 3.23 -8.79
CA GLU A 19 -0.78 4.53 -8.47
C GLU A 19 0.72 4.40 -8.22
N PRO A 20 1.55 5.34 -8.71
CA PRO A 20 2.99 5.22 -8.61
C PRO A 20 3.40 5.17 -7.14
N ALA A 21 3.88 4.01 -6.70
CA ALA A 21 4.38 3.83 -5.34
C ALA A 21 5.62 4.72 -5.13
N VAL A 22 5.60 5.50 -4.03
CA VAL A 22 6.74 6.31 -3.62
C VAL A 22 7.63 5.46 -2.72
N ASN A 23 8.88 5.25 -3.14
CA ASN A 23 9.87 4.55 -2.34
C ASN A 23 10.52 5.52 -1.36
N ILE A 24 10.42 5.23 -0.06
CA ILE A 24 11.15 5.96 1.00
C ILE A 24 12.05 4.99 1.78
N PRO A 25 13.15 5.48 2.38
CA PRO A 25 14.00 4.67 3.24
C PRO A 25 13.22 4.08 4.42
N PHE A 26 13.45 2.81 4.74
CA PHE A 26 12.81 2.16 5.89
C PHE A 26 13.07 2.89 7.22
N ALA A 27 14.27 3.46 7.39
CA ALA A 27 14.61 4.28 8.55
C ALA A 27 13.73 5.53 8.66
N GLU A 28 13.42 6.18 7.54
CA GLU A 28 12.54 7.35 7.51
C GLU A 28 11.09 6.95 7.84
N PHE A 29 10.60 5.86 7.22
CA PHE A 29 9.28 5.32 7.49
C PHE A 29 9.05 5.00 8.97
N THR A 30 10.00 4.28 9.60
CA THR A 30 9.91 3.91 11.02
C THR A 30 9.97 5.11 11.96
N GLN A 31 10.74 6.14 11.63
CA GLN A 31 10.78 7.39 12.40
C GLN A 31 9.44 8.13 12.35
N ILE A 32 8.83 8.27 11.17
CA ILE A 32 7.53 8.91 10.99
C ILE A 32 6.46 8.18 11.80
N LEU A 33 6.38 6.85 11.69
CA LEU A 33 5.40 6.07 12.45
C LEU A 33 5.61 6.18 13.97
N THR A 34 6.86 6.21 14.42
CA THR A 34 7.19 6.37 15.85
C THR A 34 6.75 7.73 16.37
N ASP A 35 7.00 8.81 15.63
CA ASP A 35 6.58 10.16 16.00
C ASP A 35 5.05 10.31 15.98
N ALA A 36 4.41 9.81 14.93
CA ALA A 36 2.96 9.86 14.79
C ALA A 36 2.24 9.06 15.89
N SER A 37 2.79 7.89 16.28
CA SER A 37 2.27 7.09 17.39
C SER A 37 2.46 7.79 18.74
N ARG A 38 3.58 8.49 18.96
CA ARG A 38 3.84 9.24 20.21
C ARG A 38 3.00 10.50 20.34
N THR A 39 2.57 11.07 19.23
CA THR A 39 1.79 12.31 19.18
C THR A 39 0.30 12.08 18.93
N ASP A 40 -0.17 10.83 19.04
CA ASP A 40 -1.57 10.40 18.85
C ASP A 40 -2.20 10.96 17.57
N ARG A 41 -1.45 10.89 16.46
CA ARG A 41 -1.94 11.38 15.18
C ARG A 41 -3.07 10.49 14.67
N THR A 42 -4.22 11.12 14.39
CA THR A 42 -5.43 10.43 13.94
C THR A 42 -5.25 9.77 12.58
N TRP A 43 -4.41 10.32 11.70
CA TRP A 43 -4.19 9.79 10.36
C TRP A 43 -3.67 8.35 10.36
N LEU A 44 -2.98 7.89 11.41
CA LEU A 44 -2.54 6.49 11.51
C LEU A 44 -3.72 5.51 11.50
N GLN A 45 -4.87 5.91 12.05
CA GLN A 45 -6.07 5.08 12.07
C GLN A 45 -6.71 4.99 10.68
N ASP A 46 -6.59 6.04 9.87
CA ASP A 46 -7.10 6.05 8.50
C ASP A 46 -6.40 5.00 7.61
N PHE A 47 -5.16 4.61 7.93
CA PHE A 47 -4.40 3.56 7.21
C PHE A 47 -4.40 2.20 7.93
N ALA A 48 -5.21 1.99 8.98
CA ALA A 48 -5.14 0.77 9.79
C ALA A 48 -5.57 -0.50 9.04
N GLU A 49 -6.42 -0.36 8.02
CA GLU A 49 -6.93 -1.45 7.20
C GLU A 49 -6.17 -1.61 5.87
N ASP A 50 -5.21 -0.71 5.58
CA ASP A 50 -4.50 -0.70 4.31
C ASP A 50 -3.36 -1.73 4.27
N GLU A 51 -3.27 -2.44 3.14
CA GLU A 51 -2.16 -3.36 2.87
C GLU A 51 -0.98 -2.59 2.28
N ILE A 52 0.20 -2.74 2.90
CA ILE A 52 1.45 -2.16 2.38
C ILE A 52 2.35 -3.25 1.78
N GLY A 53 2.95 -2.95 0.65
CA GLY A 53 3.99 -3.78 0.05
C GLY A 53 5.29 -3.68 0.85
N VAL A 54 5.82 -4.82 1.30
CA VAL A 54 7.15 -4.91 1.92
C VAL A 54 8.01 -5.91 1.16
N SER A 55 9.34 -5.78 1.22
CA SER A 55 10.21 -6.78 0.62
C SER A 55 10.07 -8.13 1.35
N PRO A 56 10.25 -9.27 0.64
CA PRO A 56 10.18 -10.60 1.27
C PRO A 56 11.11 -10.74 2.47
N ASP A 57 12.35 -10.25 2.35
CA ASP A 57 13.34 -10.29 3.44
C ASP A 57 12.87 -9.55 4.69
N LEU A 58 12.25 -8.37 4.53
CA LEU A 58 11.74 -7.59 5.64
C LEU A 58 10.51 -8.27 6.27
N TYR A 59 9.63 -8.84 5.44
CA TYR A 59 8.47 -9.59 5.92
C TYR A 59 8.88 -10.77 6.80
N GLU A 60 9.90 -11.54 6.39
CA GLU A 60 10.41 -12.66 7.18
C GLU A 60 10.93 -12.20 8.55
N VAL A 61 11.72 -11.13 8.60
CA VAL A 61 12.24 -10.57 9.85
C VAL A 61 11.12 -10.10 10.79
N LEU A 62 10.14 -9.37 10.24
CA LEU A 62 8.99 -8.87 11.03
C LEU A 62 8.11 -10.02 11.53
N SER A 63 7.88 -11.04 10.70
CA SER A 63 7.13 -12.23 11.06
C SER A 63 7.86 -12.98 12.18
N ALA A 64 9.15 -13.24 12.05
CA ALA A 64 9.95 -13.89 13.10
C ALA A 64 9.90 -13.10 14.41
N TYR A 65 10.04 -11.76 14.34
CA TYR A 65 9.94 -10.89 15.51
C TYR A 65 8.56 -10.97 16.20
N ARG A 66 7.47 -11.00 15.42
CA ARG A 66 6.11 -11.13 15.94
C ARG A 66 5.91 -12.45 16.68
N HIS A 67 6.43 -13.56 16.15
CA HIS A 67 6.35 -14.88 16.80
C HIS A 67 7.22 -14.97 18.06
N LEU A 68 8.28 -14.16 18.15
CA LEU A 68 9.14 -14.10 19.32
C LEU A 68 8.52 -13.34 20.49
N ARG A 69 7.53 -12.48 20.24
CA ARG A 69 6.76 -11.84 21.33
C ARG A 69 5.94 -12.94 22.00
N PRO A 70 6.24 -13.31 23.26
CA PRO A 70 5.39 -14.25 23.98
C PRO A 70 4.01 -13.62 24.00
N SER A 71 3.00 -14.38 23.56
CA SER A 71 1.60 -14.07 23.84
C SER A 71 1.52 -13.77 25.33
N ALA A 72 1.25 -12.51 25.68
CA ALA A 72 1.08 -12.08 27.06
C ALA A 72 -0.18 -12.71 27.65
#